data_AF-A0AAE3DID0-F1
#
_entry.id   AF-A0AAE3DID0-F1
#
_cell.length_a   1.000
_cell.length_b   1.000
_cell.length_c   1.000
_cell.angle_alpha   90.00
_cell.angle_beta   90.00
_cell.angle_gamma   90.00
#
_symmetry.space_group_name_H-M   'P 1'
#
loop_
_entity.id
_entity.type
_entity.pdbx_description
1 polymer ?
#
loop_
_entity_poly.entity_id
_entity_poly.type
_entity_poly.pdbx_seq_one_letter_code
_entity_poly.pdbx_strand_id
1 'polypeptide(L)'
;MALLWAGCRIVRARETYVILDHLASILIGIVILLAGIWSDGAVGSGDGWFFCVTGVILGFWENVMLLLYGTLLCGLFSLGYFFWGKIHQREGVGKTMIPFLPFVAIPGIWLIVERIS
;
A
#
# COMPACT_ATOMS: atom_id res chain seq x y z
N MET A 1 -6.25 39.10 21.54
CA MET A 1 -4.89 38.49 21.40
C MET A 1 -4.85 37.01 21.79
N ALA A 2 -5.51 36.55 22.87
CA ALA A 2 -5.54 35.12 23.25
C ALA A 2 -6.21 34.19 22.22
N LEU A 3 -7.28 34.64 21.54
CA LEU A 3 -7.99 33.84 20.51
C LEU A 3 -7.16 33.66 19.23
N LEU A 4 -6.36 34.66 18.84
CA LEU A 4 -5.42 34.56 17.72
C LEU A 4 -4.28 33.57 18.03
N TRP A 5 -3.80 33.55 19.28
CA TRP A 5 -2.81 32.57 19.75
C TRP A 5 -3.38 31.15 19.83
N ALA A 6 -4.63 30.98 20.26
CA ALA A 6 -5.32 29.70 20.26
C ALA A 6 -5.58 29.20 18.82
N GLY A 7 -6.07 30.08 17.93
CA GLY A 7 -6.27 29.77 16.52
C GLY A 7 -4.97 29.41 15.80
N CYS A 8 -3.88 30.16 16.04
CA CYS A 8 -2.56 29.85 15.49
C CYS A 8 -2.02 28.52 16.02
N ARG A 9 -2.26 28.17 17.29
CA ARG A 9 -1.93 26.84 17.83
C ARG A 9 -2.78 25.72 17.23
N ILE A 10 -4.06 25.94 16.96
CA ILE A 10 -4.95 24.93 16.36
C ILE A 10 -4.59 24.70 14.89
N VAL A 11 -4.33 25.76 14.12
CA VAL A 11 -3.86 25.66 12.72
C VAL A 11 -2.51 24.94 12.67
N ARG A 12 -1.56 25.31 13.54
CA ARG A 12 -0.25 24.67 13.59
C ARG A 12 -0.31 23.23 14.08
N ALA A 13 -1.18 22.90 15.04
CA ALA A 13 -1.41 21.52 15.46
C ALA A 13 -1.99 20.68 14.32
N ARG A 14 -3.02 21.17 13.62
CA ARG A 14 -3.63 20.50 12.46
C ARG A 14 -2.60 20.21 11.35
N GLU A 15 -1.74 21.18 11.03
CA GLU A 15 -0.67 21.01 10.06
C GLU A 15 0.35 19.94 10.51
N THR A 16 0.68 19.90 11.81
CA THR A 16 1.58 18.88 12.37
C THR A 16 0.97 17.48 12.30
N TYR A 17 -0.35 17.33 12.52
CA TYR A 17 -1.04 16.05 12.39
C TYR A 17 -1.05 15.52 10.94
N VAL A 18 -1.23 16.39 9.95
CA VAL A 18 -1.20 16.00 8.53
C VAL A 18 0.19 15.52 8.10
N ILE A 19 1.24 16.21 8.56
CA ILE A 19 2.63 15.83 8.26
C ILE A 19 2.97 14.49 8.94
N LEU A 20 2.56 14.29 10.20
CA LEU A 20 2.75 13.03 10.92
C LEU A 20 2.03 11.86 10.25
N ASP A 21 0.82 12.08 9.75
CA ASP A 21 0.02 11.05 9.07
C ASP A 21 0.72 10.58 7.78
N HIS A 22 1.18 11.52 6.94
CA HIS A 22 1.96 11.19 5.75
C HIS A 22 3.32 10.55 6.06
N LEU A 23 4.01 10.99 7.12
CA LEU A 23 5.28 10.37 7.53
C LEU A 23 5.07 8.92 7.97
N ALA A 24 3.97 8.65 8.68
CA ALA A 24 3.58 7.30 9.07
C ALA A 24 3.20 6.45 7.85
N SER A 25 2.54 7.02 6.84
CA SER A 25 2.26 6.34 5.56
C SER A 25 3.52 5.91 4.84
N ILE A 26 4.55 6.75 4.80
CA ILE A 26 5.85 6.44 4.18
C ILE A 26 6.55 5.33 4.97
N LEU A 27 6.46 5.38 6.30
CA LEU A 27 7.04 4.36 7.18
C LEU A 27 6.45 2.98 6.88
N ILE A 28 5.15 2.88 6.58
CA ILE A 28 4.53 1.62 6.15
C ILE A 28 5.20 1.08 4.87
N GLY A 29 5.41 1.95 3.86
CA GLY A 29 6.13 1.56 2.64
C GLY A 29 7.54 1.02 2.91
N ILE A 30 8.26 1.65 3.84
CA ILE A 30 9.61 1.22 4.26
C ILE A 30 9.56 -0.13 5.00
N VAL A 31 8.57 -0.35 5.87
CA VAL A 31 8.40 -1.63 6.58
C VAL A 31 8.15 -2.78 5.60
N ILE A 32 7.39 -2.55 4.53
CA ILE A 32 7.15 -3.55 3.47
C ILE A 32 8.43 -3.80 2.66
N LEU A 33 9.18 -2.75 2.31
CA LEU A 33 10.49 -2.89 1.66
C LEU A 33 11.43 -3.77 2.49
N LEU A 34 11.49 -3.53 3.80
CA LEU A 34 12.28 -4.35 4.73
C LEU A 34 11.75 -5.79 4.81
N ALA A 35 10.44 -5.98 4.84
CA ALA A 35 9.82 -7.31 4.83
C ALA A 35 10.13 -8.08 3.55
N GLY A 36 10.21 -7.40 2.40
CA GLY A 36 10.60 -8.00 1.12
C GLY A 36 12.07 -8.38 1.04
N ILE A 37 12.96 -7.59 1.65
CA ILE A 37 14.37 -7.96 1.83
C ILE A 37 14.48 -9.21 2.71
N TRP A 38 13.68 -9.30 3.78
CA TRP A 38 13.69 -10.45 4.70
C TRP A 38 13.07 -11.71 4.09
N SER A 39 12.17 -11.56 3.12
CA SER A 39 11.48 -12.66 2.42
C SER A 39 12.21 -13.14 1.17
N ASP A 40 13.52 -12.88 1.03
CA ASP A 40 14.35 -13.28 -0.11
C ASP A 40 13.81 -12.79 -1.48
N GLY A 41 13.12 -11.64 -1.48
CA GLY A 41 12.51 -11.07 -2.69
C GLY A 41 11.18 -11.73 -3.10
N ALA A 42 10.57 -12.56 -2.25
CA ALA A 42 9.23 -13.10 -2.49
C ALA A 42 8.14 -12.02 -2.50
N VAL A 43 8.36 -10.92 -1.79
CA VAL A 43 7.55 -9.70 -1.86
C VAL A 43 8.22 -8.77 -2.86
N GLY A 44 7.49 -8.34 -3.89
CA GLY A 44 8.04 -7.53 -4.96
C GLY A 44 8.63 -6.22 -4.43
N SER A 45 9.92 -6.00 -4.63
CA SER A 45 10.59 -4.74 -4.25
C SER A 45 9.93 -3.51 -4.88
N GLY A 46 9.22 -3.70 -6.00
CA GLY A 46 8.39 -2.67 -6.63
C GLY A 46 7.12 -2.29 -5.85
N ASP A 47 6.51 -3.22 -5.12
CA ASP A 47 5.30 -2.96 -4.34
C ASP A 47 5.60 -2.00 -3.17
N GLY A 48 6.75 -2.17 -2.52
CA GLY A 48 7.18 -1.30 -1.43
C GLY A 48 7.49 0.14 -1.88
N TRP A 49 8.11 0.31 -3.06
CA TRP A 49 8.30 1.64 -3.67
C TRP A 49 6.98 2.30 -4.08
N PHE A 50 6.02 1.53 -4.60
CA PHE A 50 4.68 2.02 -4.89
C PHE A 50 3.99 2.53 -3.61
N PHE A 51 4.05 1.76 -2.52
CA PHE A 51 3.49 2.16 -1.22
C PHE A 51 4.17 3.40 -0.60
N CYS A 52 5.46 3.60 -0.84
CA CYS A 52 6.14 4.84 -0.46
C CYS A 52 5.59 6.04 -1.25
N VAL A 53 5.38 5.92 -2.56
CA VAL A 53 4.84 7.00 -3.41
C VAL A 53 3.38 7.27 -3.07
N THR A 54 2.55 6.24 -2.91
CA THR A 54 1.15 6.40 -2.50
C THR A 54 1.03 6.93 -1.08
N GLY A 55 1.96 6.62 -0.17
CA GLY A 55 1.96 7.17 1.19
C GLY A 55 2.25 8.67 1.27
N VAL A 56 2.95 9.23 0.28
CA VAL A 56 3.12 10.68 0.15
C VAL A 56 1.81 11.34 -0.30
N ILE A 57 1.01 10.65 -1.12
CA ILE A 57 -0.20 11.19 -1.76
C ILE A 57 -1.45 10.93 -0.91
N LEU A 58 -1.53 9.78 -0.24
CA LEU A 58 -2.65 9.31 0.58
C LEU A 58 -2.28 9.30 2.07
N GLY A 59 -3.28 9.46 2.93
CA GLY A 59 -3.11 9.36 4.37
C GLY A 59 -2.78 7.93 4.83
N PHE A 60 -2.44 7.79 6.11
CA PHE A 60 -2.00 6.54 6.72
C PHE A 60 -3.02 5.42 6.52
N TRP A 61 -4.28 5.71 6.86
CA TRP A 61 -5.36 4.75 6.80
C TRP A 61 -5.70 4.32 5.37
N GLU A 62 -5.70 5.26 4.43
CA GLU A 62 -5.96 4.97 3.03
C GLU A 62 -4.88 4.05 2.44
N ASN A 63 -3.61 4.32 2.78
CA ASN A 63 -2.49 3.48 2.34
C ASN A 63 -2.57 2.07 2.96
N VAL A 64 -2.93 1.95 4.24
CA VAL A 64 -3.14 0.64 4.91
C VAL A 64 -4.27 -0.16 4.29
N MET A 65 -5.40 0.48 3.98
CA MET A 65 -6.53 -0.19 3.33
C MET A 65 -6.14 -0.67 1.93
N LEU A 66 -5.47 0.17 1.14
CA LEU A 66 -4.92 -0.20 -0.17
C LEU A 66 -4.03 -1.43 -0.11
N LEU A 67 -3.17 -1.48 0.91
CA LEU A 67 -2.28 -2.61 1.16
C LEU A 67 -3.03 -3.90 1.48
N LEU A 68 -4.00 -3.82 2.39
CA LEU A 68 -4.81 -4.97 2.79
C LEU A 68 -5.63 -5.50 1.62
N TYR A 69 -6.35 -4.63 0.91
CA TYR A 69 -7.16 -5.04 -0.25
C TYR A 69 -6.29 -5.61 -1.37
N GLY A 70 -5.16 -4.98 -1.67
CA GLY A 70 -4.21 -5.46 -2.68
C GLY A 70 -3.65 -6.84 -2.36
N THR A 71 -3.21 -7.02 -1.11
CA THR A 71 -2.62 -8.29 -0.64
C THR A 71 -3.68 -9.39 -0.56
N LEU A 72 -4.90 -9.09 -0.12
CA LEU A 72 -6.00 -10.06 -0.05
C LEU A 72 -6.43 -10.52 -1.45
N LEU A 73 -6.62 -9.59 -2.39
CA LEU A 73 -7.02 -9.93 -3.76
C LEU A 73 -5.96 -10.79 -4.46
N CYS A 74 -4.69 -10.41 -4.33
CA CYS A 74 -3.64 -11.16 -4.98
C CYS A 74 -3.34 -12.49 -4.25
N GLY A 75 -3.47 -12.55 -2.92
CA GLY A 75 -3.48 -13.78 -2.15
C GLY A 75 -4.59 -14.73 -2.59
N LEU A 76 -5.81 -14.23 -2.79
CA LEU A 76 -6.94 -15.02 -3.25
C LEU A 76 -6.75 -15.52 -4.70
N PHE A 77 -6.20 -14.68 -5.57
CA PHE A 77 -5.91 -15.04 -6.96
C PHE A 77 -4.81 -16.09 -7.07
N SER A 78 -3.70 -15.92 -6.34
CA SER A 78 -2.61 -16.91 -6.29
C SER A 78 -3.07 -18.24 -5.69
N LEU A 79 -3.92 -18.21 -4.67
CA LEU A 79 -4.53 -19.41 -4.09
C LEU A 79 -5.43 -20.11 -5.11
N GLY A 80 -6.30 -19.38 -5.81
CA GLY A 80 -7.16 -19.93 -6.87
C GLY A 80 -6.34 -20.55 -8.02
N TYR A 81 -5.26 -19.89 -8.43
CA TYR A 81 -4.34 -20.40 -9.45
C TYR A 81 -3.63 -21.68 -8.99
N PHE A 82 -3.23 -21.77 -7.72
CA PHE A 82 -2.63 -22.96 -7.14
C PHE A 82 -3.61 -24.15 -7.09
N PHE A 83 -4.86 -23.91 -6.67
CA PHE A 83 -5.91 -24.94 -6.69
C PHE A 83 -6.20 -25.41 -8.12
N TRP A 84 -6.30 -24.49 -9.08
CA TRP A 84 -6.48 -24.83 -10.49
C TRP A 84 -5.32 -25.68 -11.03
N GLY A 85 -4.08 -25.31 -10.69
CA GLY A 85 -2.88 -26.06 -11.05
C GLY A 85 -2.83 -27.48 -10.46
N LYS A 86 -3.27 -27.67 -9.20
CA LYS A 86 -3.40 -29.00 -8.59
C LYS A 86 -4.49 -29.84 -9.24
N ILE A 87 -5.63 -29.25 -9.59
CA ILE A 87 -6.74 -29.96 -10.24
C ILE A 87 -6.35 -30.44 -11.65
N HIS A 88 -5.52 -29.67 -12.36
CA HIS A 88 -5.10 -30.00 -13.73
C HIS A 88 -3.75 -30.75 -13.85
N GLN A 89 -3.16 -31.22 -12.74
CA GLN A 89 -1.83 -31.90 -12.70
C GLN A 89 -0.77 -31.22 -13.59
N ARG A 90 -0.71 -29.88 -13.58
CA ARG A 90 0.31 -29.13 -14.32
C ARG A 90 1.57 -29.05 -13.45
N GLU A 91 2.55 -29.90 -13.74
CA GLU A 91 3.89 -29.81 -13.16
C GLU A 91 4.59 -28.55 -13.71
N GLY A 92 4.85 -27.55 -12.86
CA GLY A 92 5.56 -26.32 -13.25
C GLY A 92 4.88 -24.99 -12.93
N VAL A 93 3.71 -25.01 -12.28
CA VAL A 93 2.92 -23.80 -11.93
C VAL A 93 3.59 -22.94 -10.84
N GLY A 94 4.58 -23.47 -10.12
CA GLY A 94 5.24 -22.79 -9.00
C GLY A 94 6.25 -21.68 -9.36
N LYS A 95 6.49 -21.39 -10.64
CA LYS A 95 7.53 -20.42 -11.08
C LYS A 95 7.00 -19.17 -11.79
N THR A 96 5.70 -19.11 -12.08
CA THR A 96 5.10 -17.90 -12.66
C THR A 96 4.78 -16.92 -11.53
N MET A 97 5.67 -15.95 -11.34
CA MET A 97 5.42 -14.78 -10.49
C MET A 97 4.22 -14.04 -11.06
N ILE A 98 3.06 -14.19 -10.41
CA ILE A 98 1.88 -13.41 -10.76
C ILE A 98 2.18 -11.98 -10.29
N PRO A 99 2.25 -10.97 -11.17
CA PRO A 99 2.53 -9.63 -10.74
C PRO A 99 1.35 -9.14 -9.89
N PHE A 100 1.61 -8.86 -8.61
CA PHE A 100 0.68 -8.26 -7.66
C PHE A 100 0.28 -6.84 -8.08
N LEU A 101 1.20 -6.15 -8.74
CA LEU A 101 1.14 -4.74 -9.08
C LEU A 101 -0.14 -4.27 -9.82
N PRO A 102 -0.65 -4.93 -10.88
CA PRO A 102 -1.88 -4.49 -11.55
C PRO A 102 -3.11 -4.53 -10.63
N PHE A 103 -3.18 -5.45 -9.67
CA PHE A 103 -4.32 -5.56 -8.76
C PHE A 103 -4.36 -4.43 -7.72
N VAL A 104 -3.20 -3.86 -7.37
CA VAL A 104 -3.07 -2.74 -6.42
C VAL A 104 -3.09 -1.39 -7.15
N ALA A 105 -2.49 -1.32 -8.34
CA ALA A 105 -2.39 -0.09 -9.10
C ALA A 105 -3.77 0.44 -9.55
N ILE A 106 -4.69 -0.44 -9.99
CA ILE A 106 -6.04 -0.05 -10.42
C ILE A 106 -6.82 0.69 -9.30
N PRO A 107 -7.01 0.10 -8.10
CA PRO A 107 -7.68 0.80 -7.00
C PRO A 107 -6.87 1.99 -6.47
N GLY A 108 -5.54 1.92 -6.53
CA GLY A 108 -4.67 3.03 -6.12
C GLY A 108 -4.86 4.27 -6.98
N ILE A 109 -4.84 4.10 -8.30
CA ILE A 109 -5.08 5.18 -9.27
C ILE A 109 -6.50 5.73 -9.11
N TRP A 110 -7.49 4.86 -8.91
CA TRP A 110 -8.88 5.28 -8.68
C TRP A 110 -9.01 6.19 -7.46
N LEU A 111 -8.46 5.78 -6.31
CA LEU A 111 -8.50 6.59 -5.09
C LEU A 111 -7.76 7.93 -5.22
N ILE A 112 -6.64 7.96 -5.95
CA ILE A 112 -5.90 9.21 -6.21
C ILE A 112 -6.75 10.17 -7.05
N VAL A 113 -7.42 9.65 -8.10
CA VAL A 113 -8.30 10.45 -8.96
C VAL A 113 -9.47 11.02 -8.16
N GLU A 114 -10.10 10.22 -7.30
CA GLU A 114 -11.23 10.63 -6.46
C GLU A 114 -10.82 11.67 -5.41
N ARG A 115 -9.58 11.63 -4.91
CA ARG A 115 -9.05 12.64 -3.97
C ARG A 115 -8.76 13.98 -4.62
N ILE A 116 -8.47 14.01 -5.92
CA ILE A 116 -8.09 15.20 -6.69
C ILE A 116 -9.31 15.90 -7.33
N SER A 117 -10.39 15.17 -7.57
CA SER A 117 -11.62 15.64 -8.23
C SER A 117 -12.66 16.20 -7.25
#